data_AF-A0A938TEF4-F1
#
_entry.id   AF-A0A938TEF4-F1
#
_cell.length_a   1.000
_cell.length_b   1.000
_cell.length_c   1.000
_cell.angle_alpha   90.00
_cell.angle_beta   90.00
_cell.angle_gamma   90.00
#
_symmetry.space_group_name_H-M   'P 1'
#
loop_
_entity.id
_entity.type
_entity.pdbx_description
1 polymer ?
#
loop_
_entity_poly.entity_id
_entity_poly.type
_entity_poly.pdbx_seq_one_letter_code
_entity_poly.pdbx_strand_id
1 'polypeptide(L)'
;MLDPACGSGSFLRAAIHRIKELNPDVSVEELNEQIYGIDIHPLSVQIAKTTLLLALGKEIINAKKPVYLNIILAKTLLAPEGVQNLFGNEFILNIDKENYHLTTQILDDVKLFDEALGVCDDLAEQTLGKRKESEEVFENIFRKHFANNGNKSGANKQVIESFYKIYTGLKAVKDKGRDSIWKFIVQNLYKPYFLAGKFDYIIGNPPWFTYSSIRNEDYQSILNTLADKYDVKPDEVKNFTNLEIAAIFLSYCSSYFLKDNSHLAFVLPRSFFSADHHNNSRTGKSKGYRIVNLWDLKDVKPLFRVPSCVFFVQKADKQRRISSKGLSGRTFIGNLNTHNCKLADAKELVEVEVNWYLRKQGKSTAFSNKKSGSSKEGNPYKKLFKRGAEITPRNFYFIELTQEFPSDWDDRIINIQTSASSKKEAKKPWNLVDINGKIESQFLFRTALAKSILPFALLKPDLIVLPMLVNKTEAGTKDIKLFTADELREEGFLNASKWFQNAERFWEVYKTAANKELTAIDYLNYHNKLLS
;
A
#
# COMPACT_ATOMS: atom_id res chain seq x y z
N MET A 1 -3.22 1.61 -23.28
CA MET A 1 -2.79 0.90 -22.06
C MET A 1 -2.48 1.91 -20.96
N LEU A 2 -2.76 1.57 -19.70
CA LEU A 2 -2.38 2.35 -18.51
C LEU A 2 -1.54 1.51 -17.54
N ASP A 3 -0.47 2.09 -16.97
CA ASP A 3 0.14 1.65 -15.71
C ASP A 3 -0.19 2.66 -14.60
N PRO A 4 -1.04 2.30 -13.62
CA PRO A 4 -1.54 3.22 -12.61
C PRO A 4 -0.61 3.37 -11.40
N ALA A 5 0.58 2.76 -11.40
CA ALA A 5 1.61 2.95 -10.39
C ALA A 5 2.98 2.73 -11.05
N CYS A 6 3.27 3.57 -12.05
CA CYS A 6 4.22 3.19 -13.09
C CYS A 6 5.68 3.08 -12.64
N GLY A 7 6.05 3.68 -11.49
CA GLY A 7 7.41 3.62 -10.96
C GLY A 7 8.42 4.08 -12.01
N SER A 8 9.32 3.19 -12.41
CA SER A 8 10.35 3.46 -13.44
C SER A 8 9.85 3.37 -14.90
N GLY A 9 8.58 3.04 -15.13
CA GLY A 9 8.00 2.88 -16.47
C GLY A 9 8.32 1.55 -17.16
N SER A 10 8.66 0.51 -16.40
CA SER A 10 9.11 -0.78 -16.98
C SER A 10 8.02 -1.49 -17.80
N PHE A 11 6.76 -1.50 -17.33
CA PHE A 11 5.63 -2.06 -18.09
C PHE A 11 5.31 -1.22 -19.32
N LEU A 12 5.37 0.11 -19.20
CA LEU A 12 5.14 1.04 -20.31
C LEU A 12 6.16 0.83 -21.44
N ARG A 13 7.44 0.68 -21.10
CA ARG A 13 8.51 0.33 -22.05
C ARG A 13 8.22 -1.00 -22.75
N ALA A 14 7.87 -2.05 -21.98
CA ALA A 14 7.58 -3.36 -22.54
C ALA A 14 6.38 -3.30 -23.52
N ALA A 15 5.35 -2.53 -23.18
CA ALA A 15 4.21 -2.30 -24.06
C ALA A 15 4.59 -1.54 -25.34
N ILE A 16 5.43 -0.50 -25.25
CA ILE A 16 5.95 0.20 -26.43
C ILE A 16 6.66 -0.77 -27.37
N HIS A 17 7.59 -1.58 -26.87
CA HIS A 17 8.28 -2.56 -27.71
C HIS A 17 7.29 -3.55 -28.33
N ARG A 18 6.32 -4.03 -27.54
CA ARG A 18 5.32 -4.96 -28.05
C ARG A 18 4.43 -4.37 -29.13
N ILE A 19 4.02 -3.10 -29.00
CA ILE A 19 3.23 -2.41 -30.02
C ILE A 19 4.05 -2.23 -31.30
N LYS A 20 5.32 -1.81 -31.19
CA LYS A 20 6.22 -1.70 -32.35
C LYS A 20 6.46 -3.03 -33.06
N GLU A 21 6.59 -4.13 -32.31
CA GLU A 21 6.71 -5.47 -32.89
C GLU A 21 5.46 -5.89 -33.68
N LEU A 22 4.27 -5.53 -33.18
CA LEU A 22 2.99 -5.88 -33.80
C LEU A 22 2.59 -4.93 -34.93
N ASN A 23 3.04 -3.68 -34.85
CA ASN A 23 2.78 -2.62 -35.82
C ASN A 23 4.06 -1.79 -36.06
N PRO A 24 4.96 -2.25 -36.95
CA PRO A 24 6.24 -1.59 -37.19
C PRO A 24 6.13 -0.16 -37.74
N ASP A 25 5.02 0.16 -38.42
CA ASP A 25 4.80 1.45 -39.07
C ASP A 25 4.06 2.47 -38.16
N VAL A 26 3.80 2.11 -36.89
CA VAL A 26 3.13 3.00 -35.93
C VAL A 26 3.93 4.29 -35.75
N SER A 27 3.27 5.44 -35.87
CA SER A 27 3.92 6.72 -35.61
C SER A 27 4.22 6.89 -34.11
N VAL A 28 5.22 7.72 -33.78
CA VAL A 28 5.56 8.03 -32.39
C VAL A 28 4.39 8.73 -31.68
N GLU A 29 3.64 9.55 -32.40
CA GLU A 29 2.45 10.23 -31.92
C GLU A 29 1.36 9.23 -31.55
N GLU A 30 0.98 8.32 -32.46
CA GLU A 30 -0.02 7.28 -32.21
C GLU A 30 0.41 6.35 -31.08
N LEU A 31 1.70 6.02 -30.99
CA LEU A 31 2.25 5.18 -29.94
C LEU A 31 2.17 5.87 -28.57
N ASN A 32 2.51 7.16 -28.50
CA ASN A 32 2.42 7.94 -27.27
C ASN A 32 0.97 8.12 -26.81
N GLU A 33 0.03 8.32 -27.74
CA GLU A 33 -1.41 8.39 -27.46
C GLU A 33 -1.99 7.07 -26.93
N GLN A 34 -1.30 5.94 -27.10
CA GLN A 34 -1.75 4.64 -26.63
C GLN A 34 -1.20 4.26 -25.24
N ILE A 35 -0.25 4.99 -24.67
CA ILE A 35 0.48 4.58 -23.46
C ILE A 35 0.40 5.66 -22.39
N TYR A 36 -0.16 5.30 -21.22
CA TYR A 36 -0.29 6.22 -20.08
C TYR A 36 0.34 5.64 -18.82
N GLY A 37 0.97 6.49 -18.03
CA GLY A 37 1.49 6.17 -16.70
C GLY A 37 1.00 7.16 -15.65
N ILE A 38 0.72 6.68 -14.44
CA ILE A 38 0.43 7.53 -13.28
C ILE A 38 1.37 7.11 -12.15
N ASP A 39 1.98 8.09 -11.49
CA ASP A 39 2.71 7.86 -10.25
C ASP A 39 2.57 9.05 -9.29
N ILE A 40 2.61 8.77 -7.99
CA ILE A 40 2.52 9.76 -6.92
C ILE A 40 3.86 10.46 -6.67
N HIS A 41 4.98 9.82 -7.02
CA HIS A 41 6.31 10.30 -6.68
C HIS A 41 6.94 11.05 -7.86
N PRO A 42 7.34 12.33 -7.71
CA PRO A 42 7.90 13.13 -8.79
C PRO A 42 9.12 12.50 -9.47
N LEU A 43 10.03 11.90 -8.67
CA LEU A 43 11.20 11.20 -9.22
C LEU A 43 10.82 9.99 -10.10
N SER A 44 9.85 9.18 -9.67
CA SER A 44 9.35 8.04 -10.47
C SER A 44 8.81 8.52 -11.81
N VAL A 45 8.02 9.61 -11.82
CA VAL A 45 7.50 10.22 -13.04
C VAL A 45 8.64 10.63 -13.99
N GLN A 46 9.70 11.26 -13.48
CA GLN A 46 10.84 11.66 -14.32
C GLN A 46 11.61 10.45 -14.87
N ILE A 47 11.80 9.41 -14.06
CA ILE A 47 12.42 8.16 -14.51
C ILE A 47 11.55 7.50 -15.58
N ALA A 48 10.24 7.37 -15.36
CA ALA A 48 9.31 6.81 -16.33
C ALA A 48 9.29 7.60 -17.65
N LYS A 49 9.29 8.94 -17.60
CA LYS A 49 9.43 9.80 -18.80
C LYS A 49 10.74 9.53 -19.55
N THR A 50 11.84 9.43 -18.83
CA THR A 50 13.16 9.11 -19.42
C THR A 50 13.14 7.72 -20.06
N THR A 51 12.59 6.72 -19.37
CA THR A 51 12.41 5.36 -19.89
C THR A 51 11.56 5.35 -21.16
N LEU A 52 10.46 6.11 -21.19
CA LEU A 52 9.59 6.20 -22.35
C LEU A 52 10.29 6.86 -23.53
N LEU A 53 10.99 7.97 -23.29
CA LEU A 53 11.79 8.66 -24.30
C LEU A 53 12.83 7.73 -24.94
N LEU A 54 13.54 6.95 -24.12
CA LEU A 54 14.51 5.96 -24.59
C LEU A 54 13.84 4.82 -25.37
N ALA A 55 12.63 4.42 -24.99
CA ALA A 55 11.86 3.38 -25.68
C ALA A 55 11.32 3.85 -27.05
N LEU A 56 10.91 5.12 -27.16
CA LEU A 56 10.51 5.74 -28.42
C LEU A 56 11.72 5.87 -29.37
N GLY A 57 12.90 6.17 -28.82
CA GLY A 57 14.17 6.15 -29.55
C GLY A 57 14.31 7.28 -30.57
N LYS A 58 15.12 7.05 -31.62
CA LYS A 58 15.45 8.08 -32.63
C LYS A 58 14.25 8.54 -33.46
N GLU A 59 13.21 7.72 -33.55
CA GLU A 59 11.99 8.05 -34.31
C GLU A 59 11.29 9.30 -33.78
N ILE A 60 11.52 9.70 -32.52
CA ILE A 60 10.93 10.93 -31.96
C ILE A 60 11.35 12.18 -32.73
N ILE A 61 12.50 12.14 -33.44
CA ILE A 61 12.99 13.23 -34.29
C ILE A 61 12.06 13.44 -35.50
N ASN A 62 11.36 12.39 -35.93
CA ASN A 62 10.44 12.43 -37.06
C ASN A 62 9.03 12.89 -36.68
N ALA A 63 8.79 13.17 -35.39
CA ALA A 63 7.49 13.63 -34.93
C ALA A 63 7.15 15.00 -35.54
N LYS A 64 5.95 15.12 -36.10
CA LYS A 64 5.47 16.35 -36.76
C LYS A 64 4.95 17.37 -35.75
N LYS A 65 4.70 16.95 -34.51
CA LYS A 65 4.18 17.78 -33.41
C LYS A 65 4.97 17.52 -32.13
N PRO A 66 5.00 18.47 -31.18
CA PRO A 66 5.57 18.23 -29.86
C PRO A 66 4.97 16.99 -29.20
N VAL A 67 5.82 16.03 -28.80
CA VAL A 67 5.40 14.78 -28.14
C VAL A 67 5.36 14.99 -26.63
N TYR A 68 4.17 15.12 -26.08
CA TYR A 68 3.96 15.18 -24.63
C TYR A 68 3.84 13.77 -24.06
N LEU A 69 4.85 13.33 -23.31
CA LEU A 69 4.84 12.01 -22.69
C LEU A 69 3.71 11.91 -21.65
N ASN A 70 2.82 10.94 -21.84
CA ASN A 70 1.61 10.70 -21.05
C ASN A 70 1.89 10.06 -19.67
N ILE A 71 2.88 10.59 -18.95
CA ILE A 71 3.23 10.21 -17.57
C ILE A 71 2.80 11.33 -16.62
N ILE A 72 1.85 11.02 -15.75
CA ILE A 72 1.11 11.96 -14.91
C ILE A 72 1.57 11.84 -13.46
N LEU A 73 1.90 12.98 -12.84
CA LEU A 73 2.21 13.07 -11.42
C LEU A 73 0.92 13.23 -10.62
N ALA A 74 0.29 12.12 -10.22
CA ALA A 74 -0.96 12.16 -9.47
C ALA A 74 -1.09 10.94 -8.56
N LYS A 75 -1.98 11.03 -7.57
CA LYS A 75 -2.39 9.81 -6.85
C LYS A 75 -3.48 9.12 -7.66
N THR A 76 -3.24 7.89 -8.08
CA THR A 76 -4.22 7.09 -8.84
C THR A 76 -5.54 6.92 -8.09
N LEU A 77 -5.49 6.70 -6.77
CA LEU A 77 -6.67 6.50 -5.93
C LEU A 77 -7.34 7.82 -5.50
N LEU A 78 -6.84 8.98 -5.93
CA LEU A 78 -7.59 10.22 -5.79
C LEU A 78 -8.70 10.22 -6.82
N ALA A 79 -9.88 9.82 -6.37
CA ALA A 79 -11.06 10.57 -6.75
C ALA A 79 -10.98 11.89 -5.96
N PRO A 80 -11.23 13.06 -6.58
CA PRO A 80 -11.26 14.32 -5.86
C PRO A 80 -12.03 14.21 -4.56
N GLU A 81 -11.56 14.91 -3.53
CA GLU A 81 -12.26 15.02 -2.26
C GLU A 81 -13.74 15.34 -2.53
N GLY A 82 -14.63 14.46 -2.04
CA GLY A 82 -16.05 14.51 -2.38
C GLY A 82 -16.51 13.51 -3.44
N VAL A 83 -16.15 12.22 -3.32
CA VAL A 83 -16.70 11.12 -4.15
C VAL A 83 -18.22 10.93 -3.97
N GLN A 84 -18.83 11.60 -2.99
CA GLN A 84 -20.30 11.74 -2.94
C GLN A 84 -20.82 12.86 -3.85
N ASN A 85 -20.00 13.86 -4.20
CA ASN A 85 -20.38 15.03 -4.98
C ASN A 85 -19.78 15.09 -6.41
N LEU A 86 -18.81 14.25 -6.77
CA LEU A 86 -18.35 14.10 -8.17
C LEU A 86 -19.37 13.42 -9.09
N PHE A 87 -20.36 12.72 -8.52
CA PHE A 87 -21.59 12.32 -9.21
C PHE A 87 -22.71 13.37 -9.06
N GLY A 88 -22.42 14.46 -8.35
CA GLY A 88 -23.22 15.67 -8.30
C GLY A 88 -22.61 16.76 -9.18
N ASN A 89 -23.18 17.96 -9.11
CA ASN A 89 -22.78 19.07 -9.98
C ASN A 89 -21.55 19.84 -9.49
N GLU A 90 -20.98 19.52 -8.31
CA GLU A 90 -19.90 20.30 -7.66
C GLU A 90 -18.85 19.46 -6.90
N PHE A 91 -17.62 19.97 -6.75
CA PHE A 91 -16.55 19.37 -5.94
C PHE A 91 -15.72 20.46 -5.22
N ILE A 92 -14.91 20.06 -4.23
CA ILE A 92 -14.02 20.97 -3.49
C ILE A 92 -12.59 20.86 -4.03
N LEU A 93 -12.01 22.00 -4.40
CA LEU A 93 -10.59 22.16 -4.70
C LEU A 93 -9.91 22.92 -3.57
N ASN A 94 -8.83 22.36 -3.02
CA ASN A 94 -7.99 23.03 -2.04
C ASN A 94 -6.81 23.70 -2.74
N ILE A 95 -6.71 25.02 -2.63
CA ILE A 95 -5.52 25.79 -3.01
C ILE A 95 -4.96 26.41 -1.73
N ASP A 96 -3.77 25.98 -1.35
CA ASP A 96 -3.14 26.28 -0.06
C ASP A 96 -4.00 25.84 1.14
N LYS A 97 -4.57 26.78 1.90
CA LYS A 97 -5.46 26.49 3.04
C LYS A 97 -6.91 26.84 2.75
N GLU A 98 -7.20 27.30 1.54
CA GLU A 98 -8.52 27.78 1.12
C GLU A 98 -9.23 26.69 0.30
N ASN A 99 -10.54 26.59 0.53
CA ASN A 99 -11.39 25.59 -0.12
C ASN A 99 -12.31 26.28 -1.13
N TYR A 100 -12.32 25.78 -2.37
CA TYR A 100 -13.10 26.34 -3.47
C TYR A 100 -14.12 25.31 -3.95
N HIS A 101 -15.41 25.65 -3.88
CA HIS A 101 -16.49 24.84 -4.44
C HIS A 101 -16.64 25.13 -5.93
N LEU A 102 -16.41 24.14 -6.77
CA LEU A 102 -16.34 24.24 -8.23
C LEU A 102 -17.33 23.29 -8.89
N THR A 103 -17.86 23.63 -10.06
CA THR A 103 -18.70 22.70 -10.81
C THR A 103 -17.88 21.56 -11.41
N THR A 104 -18.42 20.34 -11.45
CA THR A 104 -17.79 19.19 -12.13
C THR A 104 -17.65 19.39 -13.63
N GLN A 105 -18.43 20.29 -14.24
CA GLN A 105 -18.40 20.57 -15.69
C GLN A 105 -17.05 21.12 -16.17
N ILE A 106 -16.24 21.71 -15.29
CA ILE A 106 -14.87 22.15 -15.66
C ILE A 106 -13.95 20.96 -15.99
N LEU A 107 -14.36 19.74 -15.65
CA LEU A 107 -13.64 18.49 -15.89
C LEU A 107 -14.21 17.69 -17.06
N ASP A 108 -15.13 18.26 -17.86
CA ASP A 108 -15.71 17.58 -19.03
C ASP A 108 -14.75 17.53 -20.22
N ASP A 109 -13.88 18.55 -20.36
CA ASP A 109 -12.88 18.64 -21.43
C ASP A 109 -11.51 19.02 -20.85
N VAL A 110 -10.54 18.11 -21.03
CA VAL A 110 -9.16 18.29 -20.55
C VAL A 110 -8.46 19.47 -21.24
N LYS A 111 -8.76 19.74 -22.51
CA LYS A 111 -8.16 20.87 -23.24
C LYS A 111 -8.67 22.18 -22.70
N LEU A 112 -9.99 22.29 -22.52
CA LEU A 112 -10.62 23.44 -21.88
C LEU A 112 -10.03 23.67 -20.49
N PHE A 113 -9.91 22.62 -19.68
CA PHE A 113 -9.34 22.71 -18.33
C PHE A 113 -7.90 23.21 -18.32
N ASP A 114 -7.02 22.63 -19.15
CA ASP A 114 -5.61 23.01 -19.24
C ASP A 114 -5.45 24.45 -19.76
N GLU A 115 -6.19 24.85 -20.81
CA GLU A 115 -6.16 26.21 -21.36
C GLU A 115 -6.72 27.24 -20.37
N ALA A 116 -7.84 26.94 -19.72
CA ALA A 116 -8.47 27.82 -18.74
C ALA A 116 -7.59 28.02 -17.51
N LEU A 117 -6.92 26.97 -17.02
CA LEU A 117 -5.91 27.11 -15.98
C LEU A 117 -4.74 28.01 -16.40
N GLY A 118 -4.36 27.98 -17.67
CA GLY A 118 -3.41 28.93 -18.25
C GLY A 118 -3.90 30.37 -18.10
N VAL A 119 -5.13 30.66 -18.52
CA VAL A 119 -5.75 31.98 -18.37
C VAL A 119 -5.80 32.44 -16.92
N CYS A 120 -6.19 31.56 -15.99
CA CYS A 120 -6.23 31.87 -14.56
C CYS A 120 -4.86 32.25 -13.99
N ASP A 121 -3.81 31.53 -14.39
CA ASP A 121 -2.44 31.73 -13.93
C ASP A 121 -1.81 33.01 -14.52
N ASP A 122 -1.99 33.23 -15.83
CA ASP A 122 -1.51 34.43 -16.53
C ASP A 122 -2.17 35.69 -15.95
N LEU A 123 -3.49 35.64 -15.67
CA LEU A 123 -4.19 36.76 -15.05
C LEU A 123 -3.74 36.98 -13.60
N ALA A 124 -3.53 35.91 -12.83
CA ALA A 124 -3.01 36.00 -11.47
C ALA A 124 -1.63 36.65 -11.44
N GLU A 125 -0.78 36.41 -12.45
CA GLU A 125 0.51 37.06 -12.60
C GLU A 125 0.39 38.55 -12.98
N GLN A 126 -0.47 38.90 -13.95
CA GLN A 126 -0.68 40.30 -14.37
C GLN A 126 -1.29 41.19 -13.28
N THR A 127 -2.02 40.58 -12.35
CA THR A 127 -2.70 41.23 -11.22
C THR A 127 -1.90 41.14 -9.92
N LEU A 128 -0.65 40.65 -9.95
CA LEU A 128 0.21 40.57 -8.79
C LEU A 128 0.43 41.96 -8.16
N GLY A 129 0.24 42.08 -6.85
CA GLY A 129 0.34 43.37 -6.14
C GLY A 129 -0.76 44.39 -6.47
N LYS A 130 -1.73 44.02 -7.32
CA LYS A 130 -2.93 44.80 -7.62
C LYS A 130 -4.16 44.21 -6.94
N ARG A 131 -5.27 44.95 -6.95
CA ARG A 131 -6.59 44.39 -6.56
C ARG A 131 -6.98 43.28 -7.53
N LYS A 132 -7.75 42.31 -7.05
CA LYS A 132 -8.33 41.27 -7.92
C LYS A 132 -9.25 41.91 -8.95
N GLU A 133 -9.16 41.46 -10.19
CA GLU A 133 -10.16 41.77 -11.23
C GLU A 133 -11.56 41.30 -10.84
N SER A 134 -12.56 41.97 -11.38
CA SER A 134 -13.96 41.56 -11.23
C SER A 134 -14.26 40.29 -12.03
N GLU A 135 -15.31 39.60 -11.64
CA GLU A 135 -15.80 38.41 -12.35
C GLU A 135 -16.21 38.73 -13.79
N GLU A 136 -16.79 39.92 -14.02
CA GLU A 136 -17.16 40.40 -15.36
C GLU A 136 -15.94 40.61 -16.26
N VAL A 137 -14.84 41.17 -15.72
CA VAL A 137 -13.58 41.31 -16.47
C VAL A 137 -12.99 39.94 -16.77
N PHE A 138 -13.00 39.02 -15.80
CA PHE A 138 -12.55 37.64 -16.01
C PHE A 138 -13.37 36.93 -17.09
N GLU A 139 -14.70 37.04 -17.05
CA GLU A 139 -15.61 36.46 -18.05
C GLU A 139 -15.28 36.98 -19.46
N ASN A 140 -15.02 38.29 -19.59
CA ASN A 140 -14.63 38.88 -20.87
C ASN A 140 -13.29 38.34 -21.40
N ILE A 141 -12.30 38.18 -20.52
CA ILE A 141 -11.00 37.59 -20.88
C ILE A 141 -11.19 36.14 -21.32
N PHE A 142 -11.92 35.36 -20.51
CA PHE A 142 -12.20 33.95 -20.76
C PHE A 142 -12.91 33.77 -22.12
N ARG A 143 -14.02 34.48 -22.34
CA ARG A 143 -14.78 34.37 -23.59
C ARG A 143 -13.98 34.79 -24.81
N LYS A 144 -13.18 35.86 -24.73
CA LYS A 144 -12.32 36.30 -25.85
C LYS A 144 -11.23 35.27 -26.17
N HIS A 145 -10.61 34.67 -25.15
CA HIS A 145 -9.59 33.64 -25.33
C HIS A 145 -10.15 32.43 -26.11
N PHE A 146 -11.31 31.91 -25.67
CA PHE A 146 -11.91 30.71 -26.30
C PHE A 146 -12.66 30.99 -27.61
N ALA A 147 -13.18 32.21 -27.83
CA ALA A 147 -13.79 32.60 -29.10
C ALA A 147 -12.75 32.61 -30.25
N ASN A 148 -11.53 33.06 -29.97
CA ASN A 148 -10.44 33.11 -30.94
C ASN A 148 -9.88 31.71 -31.28
N ASN A 149 -10.04 30.74 -30.39
CA ASN A 149 -9.59 29.36 -30.58
C ASN A 149 -10.67 28.44 -31.21
N GLY A 150 -11.79 29.00 -31.70
CA GLY A 150 -12.85 28.24 -32.39
C GLY A 150 -13.73 27.39 -31.47
N ASN A 151 -13.58 27.50 -30.15
CA ASN A 151 -14.23 26.62 -29.17
C ASN A 151 -15.46 27.32 -28.57
N LYS A 152 -16.59 27.30 -29.29
CA LYS A 152 -17.82 28.03 -28.90
C LYS A 152 -18.72 27.31 -27.86
N SER A 153 -18.40 26.10 -27.44
CA SER A 153 -19.40 25.19 -26.82
C SER A 153 -19.25 24.86 -25.33
N GLY A 154 -18.22 25.33 -24.61
CA GLY A 154 -17.94 24.82 -23.24
C GLY A 154 -18.23 25.75 -22.05
N ALA A 155 -18.31 27.07 -22.25
CA ALA A 155 -18.20 28.03 -21.15
C ALA A 155 -19.56 28.64 -20.76
N ASN A 156 -20.39 27.86 -20.06
CA ASN A 156 -21.55 28.43 -19.39
C ASN A 156 -21.11 29.24 -18.15
N LYS A 157 -22.06 29.93 -17.53
CA LYS A 157 -21.79 30.81 -16.39
C LYS A 157 -21.13 30.08 -15.21
N GLN A 158 -21.56 28.86 -14.89
CA GLN A 158 -21.04 28.07 -13.76
C GLN A 158 -19.58 27.64 -13.98
N VAL A 159 -19.22 27.29 -15.21
CA VAL A 159 -17.83 26.97 -15.60
C VAL A 159 -16.94 28.20 -15.41
N ILE A 160 -17.38 29.36 -15.88
CA ILE A 160 -16.63 30.62 -15.77
C ILE A 160 -16.49 31.04 -14.30
N GLU A 161 -17.57 30.98 -13.52
CA GLU A 161 -17.56 31.21 -12.06
C GLU A 161 -16.54 30.31 -11.35
N SER A 162 -16.43 29.04 -11.75
CA SER A 162 -15.49 28.09 -11.17
C SER A 162 -14.04 28.41 -11.53
N PHE A 163 -13.74 28.75 -12.79
CA PHE A 163 -12.39 29.20 -13.16
C PHE A 163 -12.03 30.56 -12.55
N TYR A 164 -13.00 31.45 -12.35
CA TYR A 164 -12.77 32.69 -11.61
C TYR A 164 -12.36 32.41 -10.15
N LYS A 165 -13.03 31.47 -9.47
CA LYS A 165 -12.62 30.99 -8.14
C LYS A 165 -11.18 30.46 -8.14
N ILE A 166 -10.81 29.64 -9.14
CA ILE A 166 -9.43 29.16 -9.29
C ILE A 166 -8.45 30.33 -9.45
N TYR A 167 -8.74 31.30 -10.32
CA TYR A 167 -7.94 32.52 -10.47
C TYR A 167 -7.75 33.24 -9.13
N THR A 168 -8.81 33.43 -8.35
CA THR A 168 -8.70 34.11 -7.04
C THR A 168 -7.79 33.35 -6.07
N GLY A 169 -7.84 32.01 -6.10
CA GLY A 169 -6.94 31.17 -5.31
C GLY A 169 -5.49 31.26 -5.76
N LEU A 170 -5.23 31.15 -7.07
CA LEU A 170 -3.89 31.31 -7.63
C LEU A 170 -3.32 32.69 -7.29
N LYS A 171 -4.08 33.78 -7.49
CA LYS A 171 -3.65 35.13 -7.10
C LYS A 171 -3.30 35.22 -5.61
N ALA A 172 -4.14 34.68 -4.73
CA ALA A 172 -3.92 34.75 -3.29
C ALA A 172 -2.63 34.03 -2.86
N VAL A 173 -2.25 32.92 -3.50
CA VAL A 173 -0.97 32.26 -3.23
C VAL A 173 0.21 33.00 -3.86
N LYS A 174 0.03 33.67 -5.01
CA LYS A 174 1.05 34.54 -5.61
C LYS A 174 1.37 35.75 -4.74
N ASP A 175 0.35 36.45 -4.28
CA ASP A 175 0.50 37.63 -3.40
C ASP A 175 1.20 37.26 -2.08
N LYS A 176 1.12 36.00 -1.64
CA LYS A 176 1.80 35.47 -0.45
C LYS A 176 3.21 34.93 -0.74
N GLY A 177 3.72 35.03 -1.97
CA GLY A 177 5.03 34.52 -2.39
C GLY A 177 5.14 32.99 -2.41
N ARG A 178 4.02 32.27 -2.53
CA ARG A 178 3.93 30.79 -2.46
C ARG A 178 3.52 30.15 -3.80
N ASP A 179 3.82 30.82 -4.90
CA ASP A 179 3.16 30.61 -6.20
C ASP A 179 3.62 29.39 -6.99
N SER A 180 4.94 29.16 -7.09
CA SER A 180 5.59 28.61 -8.28
C SER A 180 5.18 27.18 -8.71
N ILE A 181 4.29 26.53 -7.97
CA ILE A 181 3.85 25.15 -8.21
C ILE A 181 2.32 24.97 -8.25
N TRP A 182 1.48 25.97 -7.94
CA TRP A 182 0.04 25.72 -7.76
C TRP A 182 -0.71 25.37 -9.03
N LYS A 183 -0.47 26.08 -10.14
CA LYS A 183 -1.00 25.68 -11.46
C LYS A 183 -0.65 24.23 -11.76
N PHE A 184 0.61 23.86 -11.55
CA PHE A 184 1.09 22.51 -11.78
C PHE A 184 0.41 21.48 -10.86
N ILE A 185 0.21 21.80 -9.57
CA ILE A 185 -0.53 20.93 -8.62
C ILE A 185 -1.97 20.73 -9.10
N VAL A 186 -2.72 21.81 -9.30
CA VAL A 186 -4.14 21.76 -9.71
C VAL A 186 -4.28 21.01 -11.04
N GLN A 187 -3.41 21.32 -12.00
CA GLN A 187 -3.43 20.68 -13.30
C GLN A 187 -3.24 19.17 -13.18
N ASN A 188 -2.26 18.69 -12.41
CA ASN A 188 -1.99 17.26 -12.33
C ASN A 188 -2.95 16.50 -11.40
N LEU A 189 -3.50 17.17 -10.37
CA LEU A 189 -4.41 16.57 -9.40
C LEU A 189 -5.62 15.91 -10.06
N TYR A 190 -6.18 16.55 -11.09
CA TYR A 190 -7.40 16.10 -11.77
C TYR A 190 -7.15 15.33 -13.05
N LYS A 191 -5.90 15.19 -13.52
CA LYS A 191 -5.60 14.42 -14.73
C LYS A 191 -6.17 13.00 -14.73
N PRO A 192 -6.12 12.23 -13.61
CA PRO A 192 -6.75 10.92 -13.56
C PRO A 192 -8.26 10.96 -13.82
N TYR A 193 -8.95 12.06 -13.52
CA TYR A 193 -10.40 12.16 -13.74
C TYR A 193 -10.77 12.01 -15.22
N PHE A 194 -10.00 12.67 -16.10
CA PHE A 194 -10.19 12.62 -17.54
C PHE A 194 -9.85 11.26 -18.17
N LEU A 195 -9.39 10.28 -17.39
CA LEU A 195 -9.00 8.96 -17.87
C LEU A 195 -10.08 7.90 -17.65
N ALA A 196 -11.25 8.28 -17.14
CA ALA A 196 -12.37 7.39 -16.91
C ALA A 196 -12.76 6.64 -18.19
N GLY A 197 -12.85 5.31 -18.11
CA GLY A 197 -13.30 4.44 -19.20
C GLY A 197 -12.46 4.50 -20.48
N LYS A 198 -11.18 4.92 -20.43
CA LYS A 198 -10.36 5.12 -21.64
C LYS A 198 -9.55 3.90 -22.09
N PHE A 199 -9.32 2.91 -21.22
CA PHE A 199 -8.30 1.90 -21.49
C PHE A 199 -8.84 0.50 -21.78
N ASP A 200 -8.27 -0.14 -22.79
CA ASP A 200 -8.48 -1.56 -23.13
C ASP A 200 -7.64 -2.51 -22.25
N TYR A 201 -6.48 -2.02 -21.80
CA TYR A 201 -5.54 -2.76 -20.98
C TYR A 201 -4.99 -1.89 -19.84
N ILE A 202 -5.03 -2.43 -18.63
CA ILE A 202 -4.29 -1.89 -17.48
C ILE A 202 -3.27 -2.94 -17.03
N ILE A 203 -2.00 -2.57 -16.98
CA ILE A 203 -0.92 -3.50 -16.59
C ILE A 203 -0.01 -2.77 -15.62
N GLY A 204 0.30 -3.39 -14.48
CA GLY A 204 1.18 -2.74 -13.50
C GLY A 204 1.49 -3.58 -12.27
N ASN A 205 2.26 -2.97 -11.38
CA ASN A 205 2.60 -3.51 -10.07
C ASN A 205 2.16 -2.51 -8.99
N PRO A 206 0.90 -2.56 -8.52
CA PRO A 206 0.38 -1.60 -7.54
C PRO A 206 1.13 -1.70 -6.20
N PRO A 207 1.04 -0.69 -5.33
CA PRO A 207 1.72 -0.70 -4.03
C PRO A 207 1.25 -1.84 -3.11
N TRP A 208 2.19 -2.56 -2.51
CA TRP A 208 1.92 -3.71 -1.61
C TRP A 208 1.86 -3.33 -0.12
N PHE A 209 1.71 -2.04 0.19
CA PHE A 209 1.58 -1.54 1.55
C PHE A 209 0.25 -1.97 2.18
N THR A 210 0.25 -2.26 3.48
CA THR A 210 -0.98 -2.52 4.25
C THR A 210 -1.66 -1.21 4.64
N TYR A 211 -2.97 -1.24 4.89
CA TYR A 211 -3.73 -0.11 5.40
C TYR A 211 -3.07 0.54 6.64
N SER A 212 -2.63 -0.28 7.61
CA SER A 212 -1.97 0.17 8.83
C SER A 212 -0.60 0.83 8.64
N SER A 213 0.03 0.65 7.47
CA SER A 213 1.35 1.24 7.19
C SER A 213 1.28 2.68 6.69
N ILE A 214 0.09 3.15 6.28
CA ILE A 214 -0.13 4.53 5.86
C ILE A 214 -0.13 5.44 7.09
N ARG A 215 0.60 6.56 7.06
CA ARG A 215 0.68 7.47 8.22
C ARG A 215 -0.23 8.69 8.11
N ASN A 216 -0.59 9.08 6.89
CA ASN A 216 -1.45 10.22 6.65
C ASN A 216 -2.92 9.81 6.86
N GLU A 217 -3.58 10.43 7.84
CA GLU A 217 -4.93 10.08 8.28
C GLU A 217 -5.99 10.37 7.22
N ASP A 218 -5.88 11.50 6.50
CA ASP A 218 -6.80 11.85 5.41
C ASP A 218 -6.77 10.80 4.29
N TYR A 219 -5.56 10.37 3.92
CA TYR A 219 -5.39 9.33 2.92
C TYR A 219 -5.87 7.97 3.40
N GLN A 220 -5.68 7.62 4.68
CA GLN A 220 -6.32 6.43 5.26
C GLN A 220 -7.84 6.50 5.15
N SER A 221 -8.46 7.65 5.44
CA SER A 221 -9.91 7.85 5.33
C SER A 221 -10.42 7.66 3.90
N ILE A 222 -9.70 8.18 2.91
CA ILE A 222 -9.99 7.96 1.49
C ILE A 222 -9.92 6.46 1.15
N LEU A 223 -8.85 5.78 1.55
CA LEU A 223 -8.69 4.33 1.33
C LEU A 223 -9.82 3.53 1.99
N ASN A 224 -10.23 3.90 3.19
CA ASN A 224 -11.33 3.29 3.92
C ASN A 224 -12.65 3.42 3.15
N THR A 225 -12.95 4.63 2.65
CA THR A 225 -14.13 4.93 1.83
C THR A 225 -14.14 4.14 0.53
N LEU A 226 -13.00 4.05 -0.16
CA LEU A 226 -12.87 3.25 -1.38
C LEU A 226 -13.02 1.75 -1.09
N ALA A 227 -12.42 1.26 -0.01
CA ALA A 227 -12.53 -0.13 0.38
C ALA A 227 -13.98 -0.53 0.70
N ASP A 228 -14.79 0.37 1.29
CA ASP A 228 -16.23 0.19 1.47
C ASP A 228 -16.97 0.20 0.13
N LYS A 229 -16.76 1.26 -0.68
CA LYS A 229 -17.45 1.44 -1.97
C LYS A 229 -17.34 0.20 -2.86
N TYR A 230 -16.14 -0.39 -2.91
CA TYR A 230 -15.84 -1.54 -3.75
C TYR A 230 -15.95 -2.91 -3.05
N ASP A 231 -16.49 -2.97 -1.83
CA ASP A 231 -16.63 -4.21 -1.03
C ASP A 231 -15.30 -4.99 -0.90
N VAL A 232 -14.18 -4.27 -0.79
CA VAL A 232 -12.84 -4.87 -0.61
C VAL A 232 -12.55 -5.16 0.86
N LYS A 233 -13.19 -4.43 1.78
CA LYS A 233 -12.99 -4.64 3.23
C LYS A 233 -13.30 -6.07 3.67
N PRO A 234 -12.41 -6.70 4.45
CA PRO A 234 -12.68 -8.03 4.98
C PRO A 234 -13.85 -8.01 5.98
N ASP A 235 -14.58 -9.12 6.06
CA ASP A 235 -15.73 -9.26 6.96
C ASP A 235 -15.32 -9.15 8.45
N GLU A 236 -14.12 -9.63 8.80
CA GLU A 236 -13.57 -9.50 10.15
C GLU A 236 -12.76 -8.21 10.27
N VAL A 237 -13.26 -7.24 11.05
CA VAL A 237 -12.65 -5.89 11.21
C VAL A 237 -11.17 -5.94 11.59
N LYS A 238 -10.76 -6.89 12.44
CA LYS A 238 -9.36 -7.07 12.86
C LYS A 238 -8.39 -7.34 11.69
N ASN A 239 -8.90 -7.83 10.57
CA ASN A 239 -8.10 -8.13 9.38
C ASN A 239 -7.94 -6.91 8.46
N PHE A 240 -8.73 -5.84 8.67
CA PHE A 240 -8.70 -4.66 7.81
C PHE A 240 -7.35 -3.93 7.88
N THR A 241 -6.71 -3.89 9.05
CA THR A 241 -5.38 -3.30 9.23
C THR A 241 -4.29 -3.96 8.39
N ASN A 242 -4.49 -5.23 8.01
CA ASN A 242 -3.57 -6.02 7.19
C ASN A 242 -3.91 -5.97 5.70
N LEU A 243 -5.03 -5.36 5.30
CA LEU A 243 -5.45 -5.28 3.90
C LEU A 243 -4.41 -4.50 3.09
N GLU A 244 -3.82 -5.14 2.08
CA GLU A 244 -2.92 -4.50 1.13
C GLU A 244 -3.71 -3.57 0.19
N ILE A 245 -3.22 -2.34 0.02
CA ILE A 245 -3.82 -1.29 -0.80
C ILE A 245 -3.97 -1.73 -2.26
N ALA A 246 -3.13 -2.66 -2.71
CA ALA A 246 -3.25 -3.33 -4.01
C ALA A 246 -4.67 -3.89 -4.28
N ALA A 247 -5.41 -4.31 -3.26
CA ALA A 247 -6.78 -4.79 -3.41
C ALA A 247 -7.76 -3.66 -3.79
N ILE A 248 -7.55 -2.46 -3.23
CA ILE A 248 -8.29 -1.25 -3.57
C ILE A 248 -7.93 -0.81 -4.99
N PHE A 249 -6.64 -0.84 -5.36
CA PHE A 249 -6.19 -0.57 -6.73
C PHE A 249 -6.87 -1.50 -7.74
N LEU A 250 -6.92 -2.80 -7.45
CA LEU A 250 -7.51 -3.80 -8.35
C LEU A 250 -8.99 -3.47 -8.65
N SER A 251 -9.79 -3.18 -7.63
CA SER A 251 -11.20 -2.78 -7.80
C SER A 251 -11.36 -1.41 -8.45
N TYR A 252 -10.66 -0.40 -7.94
CA TYR A 252 -10.78 0.98 -8.41
C TYR A 252 -10.37 1.11 -9.87
N CYS A 253 -9.19 0.60 -10.25
CA CYS A 253 -8.67 0.73 -11.61
C CYS A 253 -9.54 -0.04 -12.61
N SER A 254 -10.02 -1.23 -12.23
CA SER A 254 -10.93 -2.00 -13.09
C SER A 254 -12.25 -1.28 -13.32
N SER A 255 -12.79 -0.62 -12.29
CA SER A 255 -14.09 0.06 -12.39
C SER A 255 -13.99 1.39 -13.13
N TYR A 256 -12.97 2.18 -12.82
CA TYR A 256 -12.90 3.57 -13.21
C TYR A 256 -12.21 3.78 -14.57
N PHE A 257 -11.06 3.12 -14.79
CA PHE A 257 -10.21 3.40 -15.96
C PHE A 257 -10.47 2.47 -17.16
N LEU A 258 -10.96 1.24 -16.93
CA LEU A 258 -11.23 0.30 -18.03
C LEU A 258 -12.50 0.66 -18.79
N LYS A 259 -12.44 0.49 -20.12
CA LYS A 259 -13.62 0.32 -20.97
C LYS A 259 -14.38 -0.96 -20.59
N ASP A 260 -15.61 -1.09 -21.07
CA ASP A 260 -16.39 -2.31 -20.84
C ASP A 260 -15.78 -3.51 -21.57
N ASN A 261 -15.82 -4.68 -20.92
CA ASN A 261 -15.19 -5.93 -21.38
C ASN A 261 -13.65 -5.91 -21.52
N SER A 262 -12.99 -4.86 -21.04
CA SER A 262 -11.53 -4.71 -21.07
C SER A 262 -10.82 -5.38 -19.88
N HIS A 263 -9.50 -5.51 -19.98
CA HIS A 263 -8.71 -6.39 -19.11
C HIS A 263 -7.67 -5.63 -18.28
N LEU A 264 -7.42 -6.14 -17.08
CA LEU A 264 -6.36 -5.68 -16.19
C LEU A 264 -5.48 -6.85 -15.75
N ALA A 265 -4.17 -6.66 -15.74
CA ALA A 265 -3.20 -7.61 -15.21
C ALA A 265 -2.30 -6.93 -14.16
N PHE A 266 -2.39 -7.38 -12.90
CA PHE A 266 -1.56 -6.86 -11.82
C PHE A 266 -0.66 -7.93 -11.22
N VAL A 267 0.60 -7.55 -10.99
CA VAL A 267 1.50 -8.29 -10.09
C VAL A 267 1.12 -7.96 -8.65
N LEU A 268 0.79 -8.97 -7.87
CA LEU A 268 0.26 -8.85 -6.51
C LEU A 268 1.05 -9.73 -5.54
N PRO A 269 1.04 -9.42 -4.23
CA PRO A 269 1.53 -10.34 -3.22
C PRO A 269 0.76 -11.66 -3.27
N ARG A 270 1.45 -12.78 -3.05
CA ARG A 270 0.81 -14.10 -3.02
C ARG A 270 -0.15 -14.27 -1.84
N SER A 271 -0.22 -13.32 -0.90
CA SER A 271 -1.27 -13.27 0.13
C SER A 271 -2.68 -13.26 -0.50
N PHE A 272 -2.85 -12.72 -1.71
CA PHE A 272 -4.10 -12.78 -2.46
C PHE A 272 -4.60 -14.21 -2.69
N PHE A 273 -3.72 -15.22 -2.70
CA PHE A 273 -4.11 -16.61 -2.87
C PHE A 273 -4.78 -17.22 -1.65
N SER A 274 -4.55 -16.73 -0.43
CA SER A 274 -5.01 -17.46 0.77
C SER A 274 -5.27 -16.61 2.02
N ALA A 275 -4.75 -15.39 2.12
CA ALA A 275 -4.87 -14.59 3.33
C ALA A 275 -6.31 -14.10 3.54
N ASP A 276 -6.80 -14.16 4.79
CA ASP A 276 -8.20 -13.88 5.11
C ASP A 276 -8.62 -12.45 4.73
N HIS A 277 -7.72 -11.46 4.82
CA HIS A 277 -7.99 -10.07 4.44
C HIS A 277 -8.23 -9.87 2.93
N HIS A 278 -7.89 -10.83 2.07
CA HIS A 278 -8.19 -10.81 0.63
C HIS A 278 -9.34 -11.75 0.23
N ASN A 279 -10.11 -12.25 1.20
CA ASN A 279 -11.23 -13.16 0.92
C ASN A 279 -12.25 -12.56 -0.05
N ASN A 280 -12.56 -11.26 0.06
CA ASN A 280 -13.55 -10.62 -0.80
C ASN A 280 -13.08 -10.53 -2.26
N SER A 281 -11.78 -10.27 -2.47
CA SER A 281 -11.17 -10.24 -3.79
C SER A 281 -11.22 -11.62 -4.46
N ARG A 282 -10.95 -12.69 -3.71
CA ARG A 282 -10.99 -14.07 -4.22
C ARG A 282 -12.40 -14.57 -4.51
N THR A 283 -13.37 -14.24 -3.66
CA THR A 283 -14.73 -14.80 -3.72
C THR A 283 -15.63 -14.12 -4.75
N GLY A 284 -15.15 -13.04 -5.38
CA GLY A 284 -15.94 -12.22 -6.29
C GLY A 284 -16.93 -11.30 -5.57
N LYS A 285 -16.73 -11.06 -4.27
CA LYS A 285 -17.51 -10.07 -3.49
C LYS A 285 -17.08 -8.65 -3.86
N SER A 286 -15.77 -8.41 -3.99
CA SER A 286 -15.23 -7.13 -4.43
C SER A 286 -15.76 -6.72 -5.81
N LYS A 287 -16.11 -5.44 -5.96
CA LYS A 287 -16.72 -4.86 -7.17
C LYS A 287 -15.68 -4.47 -8.22
N GLY A 288 -16.15 -4.29 -9.45
CA GLY A 288 -15.39 -3.75 -10.57
C GLY A 288 -14.82 -4.79 -11.53
N TYR A 289 -14.61 -6.03 -11.08
CA TYR A 289 -13.95 -7.03 -11.90
C TYR A 289 -14.41 -8.46 -11.62
N ARG A 290 -14.14 -9.34 -12.58
CA ARG A 290 -14.13 -10.79 -12.42
C ARG A 290 -12.74 -11.33 -12.74
N ILE A 291 -12.27 -12.30 -11.97
CA ILE A 291 -10.97 -12.95 -12.22
C ILE A 291 -11.11 -13.88 -13.41
N VAL A 292 -10.16 -13.83 -14.35
CA VAL A 292 -10.17 -14.64 -15.58
C VAL A 292 -8.95 -15.55 -15.72
N ASN A 293 -7.80 -15.18 -15.14
CA ASN A 293 -6.58 -16.00 -15.15
C ASN A 293 -5.71 -15.69 -13.92
N LEU A 294 -4.91 -16.66 -13.48
CA LEU A 294 -4.03 -16.54 -12.30
C LEU A 294 -2.67 -17.17 -12.56
N TRP A 295 -1.60 -16.42 -12.29
CA TRP A 295 -0.23 -16.95 -12.28
C TRP A 295 0.34 -16.99 -10.87
N ASP A 296 0.99 -18.08 -10.50
CA ASP A 296 1.72 -18.22 -9.23
C ASP A 296 3.23 -18.20 -9.47
N LEU A 297 3.92 -17.28 -8.80
CA LEU A 297 5.36 -17.03 -8.94
C LEU A 297 6.13 -17.42 -7.68
N LYS A 298 5.52 -18.18 -6.76
CA LYS A 298 6.10 -18.56 -5.46
C LYS A 298 7.48 -19.20 -5.57
N ASP A 299 7.66 -20.07 -6.56
CA ASP A 299 8.83 -20.94 -6.69
C ASP A 299 9.83 -20.40 -7.73
N VAL A 300 9.76 -19.10 -8.04
CA VAL A 300 10.74 -18.36 -8.85
C VAL A 300 11.68 -17.58 -7.93
N LYS A 301 13.00 -17.77 -8.08
CA LYS A 301 14.00 -17.08 -7.26
C LYS A 301 15.26 -16.69 -8.05
N PRO A 302 15.84 -15.49 -7.86
CA PRO A 302 15.25 -14.30 -7.24
C PRO A 302 14.17 -13.68 -8.14
N LEU A 303 13.15 -13.03 -7.56
CA LEU A 303 12.17 -12.24 -8.34
C LEU A 303 11.62 -11.04 -7.58
N PHE A 304 10.94 -11.30 -6.46
CA PHE A 304 10.50 -10.27 -5.51
C PHE A 304 10.85 -10.75 -4.09
N ARG A 305 11.07 -9.81 -3.17
CA ARG A 305 11.33 -10.13 -1.75
C ARG A 305 10.15 -10.82 -1.06
N VAL A 306 8.94 -10.53 -1.53
CA VAL A 306 7.69 -11.15 -1.06
C VAL A 306 7.22 -12.11 -2.15
N PRO A 307 6.81 -13.35 -1.81
CA PRO A 307 6.20 -14.25 -2.77
C PRO A 307 5.05 -13.55 -3.50
N SER A 308 4.99 -13.69 -4.82
CA SER A 308 4.11 -12.91 -5.68
C SER A 308 3.27 -13.80 -6.60
N CYS A 309 2.26 -13.19 -7.21
CA CYS A 309 1.36 -13.79 -8.16
C CYS A 309 0.90 -12.74 -9.17
N VAL A 310 0.26 -13.15 -10.26
CA VAL A 310 -0.38 -12.24 -11.22
C VAL A 310 -1.86 -12.55 -11.30
N PHE A 311 -2.69 -11.54 -11.12
CA PHE A 311 -4.13 -11.64 -11.36
C PHE A 311 -4.45 -10.99 -12.70
N PHE A 312 -5.08 -11.75 -13.57
CA PHE A 312 -5.73 -11.22 -14.76
C PHE A 312 -7.22 -11.15 -14.51
N VAL A 313 -7.78 -9.97 -14.69
CA VAL A 313 -9.19 -9.68 -14.44
C VAL A 313 -9.80 -8.97 -15.64
N GLN A 314 -11.11 -9.07 -15.76
CA GLN A 314 -11.89 -8.32 -16.73
C GLN A 314 -12.87 -7.41 -15.99
N LYS A 315 -13.12 -6.20 -16.51
CA LYS A 315 -14.16 -5.31 -15.97
C LYS A 315 -15.51 -6.02 -15.98
N ALA A 316 -16.18 -6.06 -14.82
CA ALA A 316 -17.47 -6.74 -14.68
C ALA A 316 -18.24 -6.26 -13.45
N ASP A 317 -19.53 -5.95 -13.62
CA ASP A 317 -20.43 -5.61 -12.50
C ASP A 317 -21.18 -6.82 -11.95
N LYS A 318 -21.49 -7.79 -12.83
CA LYS A 318 -22.24 -9.02 -12.53
C LYS A 318 -21.39 -10.26 -12.77
N GLN A 319 -21.84 -11.41 -12.27
CA GLN A 319 -21.20 -12.73 -12.49
C GLN A 319 -19.69 -12.77 -12.12
N ARG A 320 -19.32 -12.10 -11.03
CA ARG A 320 -17.92 -11.99 -10.57
C ARG A 320 -17.40 -13.22 -9.83
N ARG A 321 -18.29 -14.16 -9.48
CA ARG A 321 -17.93 -15.37 -8.74
C ARG A 321 -17.20 -16.37 -9.64
N ILE A 322 -16.24 -17.05 -9.04
CA ILE A 322 -15.46 -18.08 -9.71
C ILE A 322 -16.31 -19.33 -9.91
N SER A 323 -16.31 -19.85 -11.14
CA SER A 323 -17.01 -21.07 -11.51
C SER A 323 -16.45 -22.30 -10.77
N SER A 324 -17.30 -23.31 -10.52
CA SER A 324 -16.88 -24.61 -10.00
C SER A 324 -15.95 -25.37 -10.94
N LYS A 325 -15.94 -25.02 -12.24
CA LYS A 325 -15.00 -25.56 -13.23
C LYS A 325 -13.55 -25.11 -13.00
N GLY A 326 -13.34 -24.08 -12.19
CA GLY A 326 -12.03 -23.47 -11.96
C GLY A 326 -11.71 -22.35 -12.95
N LEU A 327 -10.48 -21.87 -12.89
CA LEU A 327 -9.89 -20.82 -13.71
C LEU A 327 -8.59 -21.32 -14.30
N SER A 328 -8.36 -21.07 -15.58
CA SER A 328 -7.05 -21.32 -16.19
C SER A 328 -5.98 -20.49 -15.51
N GLY A 329 -4.76 -21.03 -15.46
CA GLY A 329 -3.63 -20.33 -14.89
C GLY A 329 -2.31 -21.01 -15.17
N ARG A 330 -1.25 -20.45 -14.58
CA ARG A 330 0.11 -20.99 -14.68
C ARG A 330 0.82 -20.97 -13.34
N THR A 331 1.74 -21.90 -13.15
CA THR A 331 2.76 -21.84 -12.09
C THR A 331 4.13 -21.74 -12.75
N PHE A 332 4.98 -20.90 -12.19
CA PHE A 332 6.36 -20.72 -12.65
C PHE A 332 7.34 -21.27 -11.61
N ILE A 333 8.30 -22.07 -12.06
CA ILE A 333 9.28 -22.73 -11.19
C ILE A 333 10.66 -22.56 -11.81
N GLY A 334 11.65 -22.15 -11.01
CA GLY A 334 13.03 -22.12 -11.45
C GLY A 334 13.85 -21.02 -10.77
N ASN A 335 15.14 -21.01 -11.08
CA ASN A 335 16.04 -19.98 -10.59
C ASN A 335 16.45 -19.04 -11.72
N LEU A 336 16.35 -17.74 -11.48
CA LEU A 336 16.88 -16.71 -12.38
C LEU A 336 18.33 -16.40 -12.01
N ASN A 337 19.16 -16.07 -13.00
CA ASN A 337 20.54 -15.70 -12.76
C ASN A 337 20.67 -14.40 -11.94
N THR A 338 19.75 -13.44 -12.17
CA THR A 338 19.70 -12.16 -11.44
C THR A 338 18.26 -11.67 -11.26
N HIS A 339 18.02 -10.81 -10.28
CA HIS A 339 16.68 -10.31 -9.92
C HIS A 339 16.00 -9.48 -11.03
N ASN A 340 16.78 -8.86 -11.93
CA ASN A 340 16.29 -8.01 -13.02
C ASN A 340 16.84 -8.51 -14.37
N CYS A 341 16.81 -9.82 -14.59
CA CYS A 341 17.29 -10.41 -15.84
C CYS A 341 16.41 -10.02 -17.03
N LYS A 342 16.92 -10.19 -18.25
CA LYS A 342 16.13 -9.96 -19.46
C LYS A 342 15.16 -11.13 -19.66
N LEU A 343 14.08 -10.90 -20.40
CA LEU A 343 13.11 -11.97 -20.73
C LEU A 343 13.77 -13.15 -21.46
N ALA A 344 14.80 -12.89 -22.28
CA ALA A 344 15.55 -13.94 -22.96
C ALA A 344 16.28 -14.89 -22.00
N ASP A 345 16.75 -14.36 -20.86
CA ASP A 345 17.44 -15.13 -19.82
C ASP A 345 16.45 -15.88 -18.91
N ALA A 346 15.18 -15.46 -18.89
CA ALA A 346 14.13 -16.09 -18.09
C ALA A 346 13.53 -17.36 -18.73
N LYS A 347 14.00 -17.76 -19.92
CA LYS A 347 13.52 -18.94 -20.65
C LYS A 347 13.80 -20.27 -19.93
N GLU A 348 14.68 -20.27 -18.93
CA GLU A 348 14.97 -21.44 -18.10
C GLU A 348 13.86 -21.74 -17.08
N LEU A 349 12.89 -20.84 -16.90
CA LEU A 349 11.75 -21.09 -16.02
C LEU A 349 10.83 -22.16 -16.62
N VAL A 350 10.44 -23.11 -15.77
CA VAL A 350 9.42 -24.10 -16.09
C VAL A 350 8.05 -23.46 -15.91
N GLU A 351 7.33 -23.30 -17.01
CA GLU A 351 5.92 -22.89 -17.03
C GLU A 351 5.02 -24.12 -17.04
N VAL A 352 4.15 -24.24 -16.04
CA VAL A 352 3.18 -25.34 -15.96
C VAL A 352 1.78 -24.77 -16.01
N GLU A 353 1.00 -25.17 -17.01
CA GLU A 353 -0.43 -24.85 -17.08
C GLU A 353 -1.19 -25.59 -15.98
N VAL A 354 -2.04 -24.84 -15.27
CA VAL A 354 -2.82 -25.37 -14.16
C VAL A 354 -4.24 -24.86 -14.21
N ASN A 355 -5.15 -25.60 -13.60
CA ASN A 355 -6.50 -25.14 -13.34
C ASN A 355 -6.65 -24.80 -11.84
N TRP A 356 -6.95 -23.54 -11.54
CA TRP A 356 -7.11 -23.04 -10.19
C TRP A 356 -8.55 -23.16 -9.73
N TYR A 357 -8.73 -23.61 -8.50
CA TYR A 357 -10.02 -23.72 -7.84
C TYR A 357 -10.05 -22.87 -6.58
N LEU A 358 -11.11 -22.10 -6.39
CA LEU A 358 -11.38 -21.45 -5.12
C LEU A 358 -11.90 -22.49 -4.13
N ARG A 359 -11.12 -22.78 -3.09
CA ARG A 359 -11.46 -23.71 -2.02
C ARG A 359 -11.90 -22.98 -0.79
N LYS A 360 -12.84 -23.59 -0.06
CA LYS A 360 -13.32 -23.09 1.24
C LYS A 360 -13.13 -24.18 2.29
N GLN A 361 -12.56 -23.79 3.43
CA GLN A 361 -12.45 -24.62 4.63
C GLN A 361 -12.94 -23.80 5.83
N GLY A 362 -14.12 -24.15 6.35
CA GLY A 362 -14.82 -23.30 7.31
C GLY A 362 -15.13 -21.92 6.72
N LYS A 363 -14.58 -20.85 7.31
CA LYS A 363 -14.72 -19.47 6.81
C LYS A 363 -13.60 -19.03 5.85
N SER A 364 -12.45 -19.70 5.86
CA SER A 364 -11.28 -19.29 5.08
C SER A 364 -11.37 -19.81 3.65
N THR A 365 -10.78 -19.05 2.73
CA THR A 365 -10.73 -19.42 1.31
C THR A 365 -9.31 -19.34 0.76
N ALA A 366 -8.98 -20.22 -0.18
CA ALA A 366 -7.70 -20.19 -0.86
C ALA A 366 -7.79 -20.73 -2.30
N PHE A 367 -6.91 -20.26 -3.18
CA PHE A 367 -6.69 -20.87 -4.48
C PHE A 367 -5.83 -22.12 -4.37
N SER A 368 -6.27 -23.20 -5.02
CA SER A 368 -5.53 -24.46 -5.10
C SER A 368 -5.64 -25.05 -6.50
N ASN A 369 -4.55 -25.63 -7.00
CA ASN A 369 -4.51 -26.39 -8.23
C ASN A 369 -4.94 -27.87 -8.03
N LYS A 370 -5.35 -28.25 -6.81
CA LYS A 370 -5.87 -29.59 -6.51
C LYS A 370 -7.39 -29.61 -6.49
N LYS A 371 -7.94 -30.67 -7.07
CA LYS A 371 -9.39 -30.93 -7.07
C LYS A 371 -9.80 -31.64 -5.78
N SER A 372 -9.90 -30.91 -4.66
CA SER A 372 -10.40 -31.42 -3.38
C SER A 372 -11.76 -30.83 -3.02
N GLY A 373 -12.57 -31.57 -2.24
CA GLY A 373 -13.88 -31.07 -1.77
C GLY A 373 -13.74 -29.85 -0.87
N SER A 374 -14.69 -28.91 -0.95
CA SER A 374 -14.81 -27.83 0.04
C SER A 374 -15.33 -28.41 1.36
N SER A 375 -14.65 -28.13 2.47
CA SER A 375 -15.09 -28.60 3.79
C SER A 375 -15.84 -27.51 4.53
N LYS A 376 -17.01 -27.87 5.08
CA LYS A 376 -17.73 -27.00 6.03
C LYS A 376 -17.00 -26.92 7.37
N GLU A 377 -16.24 -27.95 7.72
CA GLU A 377 -15.47 -28.00 8.94
C GLU A 377 -14.23 -27.10 8.81
N GLY A 378 -13.97 -26.33 9.86
CA GLY A 378 -12.72 -25.59 9.97
C GLY A 378 -11.53 -26.53 10.16
N ASN A 379 -10.32 -26.00 10.07
CA ASN A 379 -9.13 -26.76 10.42
C ASN A 379 -9.24 -27.23 11.89
N PRO A 380 -9.17 -28.55 12.18
CA PRO A 380 -9.34 -29.10 13.53
C PRO A 380 -8.26 -28.58 14.50
N TYR A 381 -7.07 -28.27 13.99
CA TYR A 381 -5.98 -27.71 14.77
C TYR A 381 -6.16 -26.21 15.07
N LYS A 382 -7.11 -25.50 14.43
CA LYS A 382 -7.26 -24.04 14.57
C LYS A 382 -7.43 -23.60 16.02
N LYS A 383 -8.15 -24.40 16.83
CA LYS A 383 -8.36 -24.12 18.26
C LYS A 383 -7.13 -24.39 19.13
N LEU A 384 -6.16 -25.16 18.63
CA LEU A 384 -4.91 -25.46 19.32
C LEU A 384 -3.86 -24.35 19.13
N PHE A 385 -4.02 -23.50 18.11
CA PHE A 385 -3.13 -22.36 17.89
C PHE A 385 -3.67 -21.11 18.58
N LYS A 386 -2.85 -20.50 19.44
CA LYS A 386 -3.09 -19.17 20.02
C LYS A 386 -2.08 -18.18 19.43
N ARG A 387 -2.46 -16.89 19.32
CA ARG A 387 -1.56 -15.81 18.84
C ARG A 387 -0.31 -15.66 19.72
N GLY A 388 -0.39 -16.06 20.99
CA GLY A 388 0.66 -15.84 21.98
C GLY A 388 0.81 -14.37 22.38
N ALA A 389 1.75 -14.10 23.28
CA ALA A 389 2.09 -12.75 23.73
C ALA A 389 2.91 -11.98 22.70
N GLU A 390 2.69 -10.67 22.62
CA GLU A 390 3.49 -9.77 21.80
C GLU A 390 4.56 -9.11 22.69
N ILE A 391 5.73 -9.73 22.77
CA ILE A 391 6.81 -9.31 23.66
C ILE A 391 7.53 -8.09 23.05
N THR A 392 7.08 -6.90 23.42
CA THR A 392 7.61 -5.62 22.94
C THR A 392 7.60 -4.57 24.06
N PRO A 393 8.53 -3.59 24.06
CA PRO A 393 9.68 -3.43 23.17
C PRO A 393 10.70 -4.57 23.32
N ARG A 394 11.17 -5.14 22.20
CA ARG A 394 12.03 -6.34 22.23
C ARG A 394 13.34 -6.13 23.00
N ASN A 395 13.88 -4.91 23.00
CA ASN A 395 15.14 -4.60 23.68
C ASN A 395 15.05 -4.71 25.21
N PHE A 396 13.86 -4.75 25.81
CA PHE A 396 13.72 -5.00 27.25
C PHE A 396 13.84 -6.48 27.62
N TYR A 397 13.41 -7.35 26.72
CA TYR A 397 13.12 -8.74 27.04
C TYR A 397 13.99 -9.74 26.28
N PHE A 398 14.48 -9.42 25.08
CA PHE A 398 15.32 -10.31 24.29
C PHE A 398 16.79 -10.09 24.59
N ILE A 399 17.46 -11.16 25.01
CA ILE A 399 18.80 -11.07 25.58
C ILE A 399 19.76 -12.07 24.94
N GLU A 400 21.04 -11.83 25.16
CA GLU A 400 22.13 -12.77 24.92
C GLU A 400 23.03 -12.83 26.16
N LEU A 401 23.70 -13.96 26.36
CA LEU A 401 24.65 -14.11 27.45
C LEU A 401 25.94 -13.36 27.11
N THR A 402 26.51 -12.69 28.10
CA THR A 402 27.87 -12.12 28.04
C THR A 402 28.90 -13.06 28.66
N GLN A 403 28.52 -14.33 28.81
CA GLN A 403 29.29 -15.43 29.37
C GLN A 403 29.02 -16.72 28.57
N GLU A 404 29.79 -17.78 28.84
CA GLU A 404 29.49 -19.09 28.29
C GLU A 404 28.18 -19.66 28.86
N PHE A 405 27.55 -20.54 28.07
CA PHE A 405 26.35 -21.25 28.52
C PHE A 405 26.71 -22.15 29.71
N PRO A 406 25.96 -22.05 30.83
CA PRO A 406 26.23 -22.90 31.96
C PRO A 406 25.83 -24.36 31.65
N SER A 407 26.42 -25.31 32.38
CA SER A 407 26.10 -26.74 32.29
C SER A 407 24.63 -27.05 32.66
N ASP A 408 24.06 -26.23 33.53
CA ASP A 408 22.69 -26.28 34.05
C ASP A 408 22.23 -24.86 34.38
N TRP A 409 20.94 -24.67 34.68
CA TRP A 409 20.33 -23.35 34.90
C TRP A 409 19.76 -23.17 36.31
N ASP A 410 19.98 -24.12 37.21
CA ASP A 410 19.27 -24.15 38.49
C ASP A 410 19.91 -23.19 39.50
N ASP A 411 19.14 -22.22 39.99
CA ASP A 411 19.54 -21.22 41.01
C ASP A 411 20.87 -20.50 40.70
N ARG A 412 20.96 -19.88 39.52
CA ARG A 412 22.17 -19.20 39.03
C ARG A 412 21.94 -17.72 38.79
N ILE A 413 23.01 -16.95 38.97
CA ILE A 413 23.07 -15.56 38.50
C ILE A 413 23.81 -15.55 37.15
N ILE A 414 23.15 -15.07 36.11
CA ILE A 414 23.63 -15.09 34.72
C ILE A 414 23.90 -13.66 34.23
N ASN A 415 25.06 -13.43 33.63
CA ASN A 415 25.38 -12.16 32.97
C ASN A 415 24.71 -12.11 31.59
N ILE A 416 23.91 -11.08 31.37
CA ILE A 416 23.09 -10.90 30.16
C ILE A 416 23.16 -9.47 29.65
N GLN A 417 22.95 -9.32 28.35
CA GLN A 417 22.75 -8.02 27.71
C GLN A 417 21.62 -8.08 26.70
N THR A 418 21.12 -6.91 26.31
CA THR A 418 20.15 -6.78 25.23
C THR A 418 20.68 -7.42 23.96
N SER A 419 19.89 -8.27 23.30
CA SER A 419 20.36 -8.97 22.10
C SER A 419 20.72 -7.99 20.98
N ALA A 420 21.88 -8.18 20.37
CA ALA A 420 22.33 -7.39 19.23
C ALA A 420 21.35 -7.48 18.05
N SER A 421 20.70 -8.63 17.87
CA SER A 421 19.69 -8.85 16.82
C SER A 421 18.44 -8.00 17.03
N SER A 422 17.92 -7.96 18.26
CA SER A 422 16.77 -7.12 18.64
C SER A 422 17.09 -5.64 18.47
N LYS A 423 18.29 -5.21 18.87
CA LYS A 423 18.73 -3.81 18.72
C LYS A 423 18.80 -3.37 17.25
N LYS A 424 19.25 -4.25 16.35
CA LYS A 424 19.29 -3.98 14.90
C LYS A 424 17.90 -3.86 14.27
N GLU A 425 16.93 -4.65 14.75
CA GLU A 425 15.56 -4.65 14.25
C GLU A 425 14.66 -3.58 14.90
N ALA A 426 15.07 -3.05 16.06
CA ALA A 426 14.30 -2.07 16.80
C ALA A 426 14.12 -0.76 16.03
N LYS A 427 12.90 -0.19 16.10
CA LYS A 427 12.59 1.14 15.57
C LYS A 427 12.95 2.20 16.61
N LYS A 428 13.25 3.42 16.17
CA LYS A 428 13.36 4.59 17.08
C LYS A 428 12.05 4.79 17.86
N PRO A 429 12.10 5.13 19.16
CA PRO A 429 13.30 5.37 19.98
C PRO A 429 13.89 4.10 20.62
N TRP A 430 13.24 2.95 20.51
CA TRP A 430 13.62 1.70 21.19
C TRP A 430 15.00 1.15 20.80
N ASN A 431 15.50 1.49 19.61
CA ASN A 431 16.85 1.12 19.18
C ASN A 431 17.98 1.80 19.99
N LEU A 432 17.64 2.82 20.79
CA LEU A 432 18.56 3.48 21.72
C LEU A 432 18.66 2.74 23.07
N VAL A 433 17.75 1.80 23.33
CA VAL A 433 17.75 1.01 24.57
C VAL A 433 18.80 -0.08 24.47
N ASP A 434 19.69 -0.10 25.46
CA ASP A 434 20.73 -1.11 25.64
C ASP A 434 20.93 -1.35 27.15
N ILE A 435 20.49 -2.52 27.63
CA ILE A 435 20.56 -2.91 29.03
C ILE A 435 21.58 -4.05 29.15
N ASN A 436 22.51 -3.91 30.10
CA ASN A 436 23.48 -4.93 30.48
C ASN A 436 23.42 -5.14 31.99
N GLY A 437 23.49 -6.38 32.44
CA GLY A 437 23.42 -6.70 33.86
C GLY A 437 23.43 -8.19 34.15
N LYS A 438 22.89 -8.50 35.33
CA LYS A 438 22.74 -9.86 35.82
C LYS A 438 21.26 -10.18 35.96
N ILE A 439 20.91 -11.46 35.91
CA ILE A 439 19.56 -11.94 36.18
C ILE A 439 19.64 -13.27 36.93
N GLU A 440 18.73 -13.51 37.87
CA GLU A 440 18.49 -14.84 38.42
C GLU A 440 17.89 -15.74 37.32
N SER A 441 18.39 -16.96 37.21
CA SER A 441 18.10 -17.87 36.09
C SER A 441 16.63 -18.26 35.97
N GLN A 442 15.88 -18.21 37.06
CA GLN A 442 14.43 -18.45 37.09
C GLN A 442 13.60 -17.45 36.26
N PHE A 443 14.17 -16.28 35.93
CA PHE A 443 13.53 -15.28 35.06
C PHE A 443 13.92 -15.42 33.59
N LEU A 444 14.74 -16.42 33.24
CA LEU A 444 15.12 -16.72 31.86
C LEU A 444 14.13 -17.70 31.22
N PHE A 445 13.63 -17.33 30.05
CA PHE A 445 12.71 -18.15 29.27
C PHE A 445 13.18 -18.25 27.81
N ARG A 446 12.53 -19.14 27.06
CA ARG A 446 12.72 -19.27 25.61
C ARG A 446 11.43 -18.90 24.89
N THR A 447 11.54 -18.16 23.78
CA THR A 447 10.41 -17.86 22.91
C THR A 447 10.68 -18.21 21.46
N ALA A 448 9.66 -18.68 20.76
CA ALA A 448 9.74 -19.01 19.35
C ALA A 448 9.28 -17.80 18.51
N LEU A 449 10.18 -17.24 17.72
CA LEU A 449 9.84 -16.28 16.68
C LEU A 449 9.58 -17.00 15.35
N ALA A 450 9.03 -16.31 14.35
CA ALA A 450 8.79 -16.89 13.03
C ALA A 450 10.07 -17.50 12.41
N LYS A 451 11.24 -16.91 12.70
CA LYS A 451 12.56 -17.42 12.28
C LYS A 451 12.96 -18.76 12.97
N SER A 452 12.34 -19.08 14.09
CA SER A 452 12.63 -20.26 14.91
C SER A 452 11.72 -21.45 14.58
N ILE A 453 10.78 -21.32 13.64
CA ILE A 453 9.79 -22.37 13.36
C ILE A 453 10.17 -23.10 12.07
N LEU A 454 10.45 -24.39 12.19
CA LEU A 454 10.57 -25.33 11.07
C LEU A 454 9.32 -26.21 10.99
N PRO A 455 9.06 -26.89 9.86
CA PRO A 455 8.05 -27.95 9.82
C PRO A 455 8.33 -28.97 10.94
N PHE A 456 7.41 -29.05 11.90
CA PHE A 456 7.44 -30.00 13.01
C PHE A 456 8.59 -29.84 14.03
N ALA A 457 9.33 -28.72 14.01
CA ALA A 457 10.42 -28.49 14.96
C ALA A 457 10.64 -27.00 15.28
N LEU A 458 11.27 -26.71 16.42
CA LEU A 458 11.78 -25.38 16.77
C LEU A 458 13.29 -25.32 16.62
N LEU A 459 13.79 -24.40 15.80
CA LEU A 459 15.21 -24.12 15.61
C LEU A 459 15.63 -22.96 16.49
N LYS A 460 16.47 -23.24 17.50
CA LYS A 460 17.11 -22.26 18.39
C LYS A 460 16.17 -21.11 18.84
N PRO A 461 15.13 -21.40 19.64
CA PRO A 461 14.29 -20.36 20.24
C PRO A 461 15.14 -19.28 20.93
N ASP A 462 14.77 -18.01 20.76
CA ASP A 462 15.51 -16.89 21.36
C ASP A 462 15.39 -16.93 22.89
N LEU A 463 16.45 -16.51 23.57
CA LEU A 463 16.47 -16.38 25.02
C LEU A 463 15.88 -15.01 25.41
N ILE A 464 14.99 -15.03 26.40
CA ILE A 464 14.33 -13.84 26.90
C ILE A 464 14.35 -13.79 28.41
N VAL A 465 14.16 -12.59 28.97
CA VAL A 465 13.84 -12.38 30.38
C VAL A 465 12.40 -11.87 30.50
N LEU A 466 11.67 -12.40 31.48
CA LEU A 466 10.32 -11.94 31.80
C LEU A 466 10.21 -11.73 33.32
N PRO A 467 9.50 -10.69 33.79
CA PRO A 467 9.33 -10.43 35.21
C PRO A 467 8.23 -11.32 35.77
N MET A 468 8.37 -12.64 35.61
CA MET A 468 7.38 -13.61 36.04
C MET A 468 8.00 -14.77 36.79
N LEU A 469 7.25 -15.29 37.76
CA LEU A 469 7.51 -16.58 38.39
C LEU A 469 6.47 -17.59 37.94
N VAL A 470 6.92 -18.83 37.75
CA VAL A 470 6.08 -19.96 37.36
C VAL A 470 6.11 -20.97 38.48
N ASN A 471 5.09 -20.93 39.33
CA ASN A 471 4.90 -21.88 40.42
C ASN A 471 4.10 -23.07 39.92
N LYS A 472 4.34 -24.26 40.50
CA LYS A 472 3.46 -25.42 40.31
C LYS A 472 2.54 -25.52 41.50
N THR A 473 1.24 -25.58 41.25
CA THR A 473 0.26 -25.89 42.29
C THR A 473 0.33 -27.37 42.67
N GLU A 474 -0.23 -27.73 43.82
CA GLU A 474 -0.37 -29.13 44.25
C GLU A 474 -1.14 -30.00 43.23
N ALA A 475 -2.02 -29.38 42.43
CA ALA A 475 -2.76 -30.03 41.36
C ALA A 475 -1.96 -30.17 40.04
N GLY A 476 -0.69 -29.77 40.02
CA GLY A 476 0.18 -29.83 38.84
C GLY A 476 -0.11 -28.76 37.78
N THR A 477 -0.97 -27.79 38.07
CA THR A 477 -1.20 -26.63 37.19
C THR A 477 -0.12 -25.58 37.41
N LYS A 478 0.21 -24.81 36.36
CA LYS A 478 1.15 -23.69 36.47
C LYS A 478 0.40 -22.46 36.96
N ASP A 479 0.85 -21.89 38.07
CA ASP A 479 0.47 -20.55 38.53
C ASP A 479 1.54 -19.57 38.08
N ILE A 480 1.16 -18.59 37.25
CA ILE A 480 2.09 -17.63 36.65
C ILE A 480 1.73 -16.25 37.16
N LYS A 481 2.65 -15.63 37.91
CA LYS A 481 2.50 -14.27 38.43
C LYS A 481 3.51 -13.34 37.78
N LEU A 482 3.05 -12.19 37.32
CA LEU A 482 3.89 -11.07 36.88
C LEU A 482 4.19 -10.16 38.05
N PHE A 483 5.37 -9.57 38.04
CA PHE A 483 5.85 -8.70 39.11
C PHE A 483 6.37 -7.38 38.52
N THR A 484 6.17 -6.30 39.26
CA THR A 484 6.87 -5.03 39.07
C THR A 484 8.32 -5.12 39.53
N ALA A 485 9.15 -4.18 39.08
CA ALA A 485 10.52 -4.10 39.59
C ALA A 485 10.57 -3.93 41.12
N ASP A 486 9.59 -3.23 41.70
CA ASP A 486 9.48 -3.05 43.15
C ASP A 486 9.05 -4.33 43.87
N GLU A 487 8.02 -5.03 43.38
CA GLU A 487 7.61 -6.32 43.94
C GLU A 487 8.73 -7.37 43.85
N LEU A 488 9.48 -7.41 42.73
CA LEU A 488 10.66 -8.28 42.61
C LEU A 488 11.72 -7.99 43.68
N ARG A 489 11.89 -6.71 44.05
CA ARG A 489 12.81 -6.31 45.12
C ARG A 489 12.30 -6.77 46.48
N GLU A 490 11.01 -6.61 46.74
CA GLU A 490 10.36 -7.05 47.99
C GLU A 490 10.45 -8.56 48.19
N GLU A 491 10.35 -9.33 47.10
CA GLU A 491 10.55 -10.79 47.09
C GLU A 491 12.04 -11.20 47.15
N GLY A 492 12.98 -10.24 47.15
CA GLY A 492 14.42 -10.50 47.30
C GLY A 492 15.21 -10.71 45.99
N PHE A 493 14.59 -10.58 44.83
CA PHE A 493 15.23 -10.75 43.52
C PHE A 493 15.88 -9.44 43.02
N LEU A 494 17.02 -9.09 43.63
CA LEU A 494 17.69 -7.82 43.39
C LEU A 494 18.18 -7.64 41.93
N ASN A 495 18.64 -8.71 41.27
CA ASN A 495 19.17 -8.58 39.90
C ASN A 495 18.03 -8.40 38.89
N ALA A 496 16.98 -9.22 38.99
CA ALA A 496 15.75 -9.06 38.20
C ALA A 496 15.11 -7.69 38.43
N SER A 497 14.95 -7.25 39.69
CA SER A 497 14.45 -5.91 40.01
C SER A 497 15.25 -4.82 39.29
N LYS A 498 16.58 -4.87 39.34
CA LYS A 498 17.44 -3.88 38.67
C LYS A 498 17.29 -3.90 37.14
N TRP A 499 17.13 -5.08 36.54
CA TRP A 499 16.88 -5.20 35.09
C TRP A 499 15.55 -4.56 34.71
N PHE A 500 14.47 -4.94 35.38
CA PHE A 500 13.12 -4.46 35.04
C PHE A 500 12.89 -3.00 35.44
N GLN A 501 13.56 -2.48 36.48
CA GLN A 501 13.55 -1.07 36.80
C GLN A 501 14.13 -0.22 35.66
N ASN A 502 15.19 -0.70 34.99
CA ASN A 502 15.71 -0.03 33.80
C ASN A 502 14.69 -0.06 32.64
N ALA A 503 14.04 -1.20 32.42
CA ALA A 503 13.01 -1.35 31.39
C ALA A 503 11.82 -0.40 31.64
N GLU A 504 11.31 -0.35 32.87
CA GLU A 504 10.25 0.55 33.31
C GLU A 504 10.65 2.03 33.13
N ARG A 505 11.87 2.41 33.51
CA ARG A 505 12.37 3.77 33.29
C ARG A 505 12.43 4.14 31.82
N PHE A 506 12.96 3.26 30.95
CA PHE A 506 12.98 3.51 29.51
C PHE A 506 11.56 3.56 28.92
N TRP A 507 10.64 2.75 29.43
CA TRP A 507 9.24 2.80 29.04
C TRP A 507 8.62 4.17 29.33
N GLU A 508 8.79 4.69 30.55
CA GLU A 508 8.25 6.01 30.94
C GLU A 508 8.81 7.15 30.08
N VAL A 509 10.09 7.08 29.70
CA VAL A 509 10.73 8.09 28.84
C VAL A 509 10.22 8.03 27.40
N TYR A 510 9.94 6.84 26.87
CA TYR A 510 9.72 6.64 25.43
C TYR A 510 8.29 6.23 25.05
N LYS A 511 7.39 5.96 26.00
CA LYS A 511 6.00 5.59 25.70
C LYS A 511 5.29 6.70 24.92
N THR A 512 4.50 6.30 23.93
CA THR A 512 3.73 7.22 23.10
C THR A 512 2.53 7.79 23.85
N ALA A 513 2.00 8.94 23.41
CA ALA A 513 0.77 9.52 23.97
C ALA A 513 -0.41 8.52 24.01
N ALA A 514 -0.52 7.64 23.01
CA ALA A 514 -1.56 6.60 22.96
C ALA A 514 -1.46 5.54 24.08
N ASN A 515 -0.28 5.38 24.69
CA ASN A 515 0.01 4.39 25.73
C ASN A 515 0.34 5.05 27.08
N LYS A 516 -0.04 6.32 27.28
CA LYS A 516 0.37 7.10 28.45
C LYS A 516 -0.03 6.45 29.78
N GLU A 517 -1.22 5.83 29.81
CA GLU A 517 -1.80 5.18 30.99
C GLU A 517 -1.34 3.73 31.18
N LEU A 518 -0.58 3.15 30.24
CA LEU A 518 -0.10 1.77 30.35
C LEU A 518 1.28 1.72 30.99
N THR A 519 1.44 0.85 31.99
CA THR A 519 2.78 0.49 32.51
C THR A 519 3.51 -0.45 31.54
N ALA A 520 4.82 -0.64 31.74
CA ALA A 520 5.59 -1.59 30.96
C ALA A 520 5.03 -3.03 31.07
N ILE A 521 4.49 -3.38 32.24
CA ILE A 521 3.94 -4.72 32.52
C ILE A 521 2.55 -4.88 31.89
N ASP A 522 1.69 -3.85 31.99
CA ASP A 522 0.39 -3.86 31.31
C ASP A 522 0.56 -4.01 29.80
N TYR A 523 1.59 -3.36 29.25
CA TYR A 523 1.92 -3.47 27.84
C TYR A 523 2.50 -4.84 27.48
N LEU A 524 3.37 -5.40 28.33
CA LEU A 524 3.92 -6.76 28.15
C LEU A 524 2.81 -7.83 28.17
N ASN A 525 1.84 -7.70 29.08
CA ASN A 525 0.68 -8.59 29.19
C ASN A 525 -0.58 -8.02 28.53
N TYR A 526 -0.41 -7.31 27.42
CA TYR A 526 -1.54 -6.67 26.74
C TYR A 526 -2.62 -7.67 26.33
N HIS A 527 -3.87 -7.39 26.74
CA HIS A 527 -5.02 -8.30 26.63
C HIS A 527 -4.82 -9.69 27.27
N ASN A 528 -4.02 -9.77 28.33
CA ASN A 528 -3.72 -11.00 29.06
C ASN A 528 -3.10 -12.12 28.20
N LYS A 529 -2.43 -11.77 27.09
CA LYS A 529 -1.91 -12.76 26.13
C LYS A 529 -0.67 -13.50 26.63
N LEU A 530 -0.01 -13.00 27.65
CA LEU A 530 1.17 -13.64 28.24
C LEU A 530 0.79 -14.68 29.30
N LEU A 531 -0.30 -14.45 30.04
CA LEU A 531 -0.76 -15.35 31.11
C LEU A 531 -1.89 -16.32 30.67
N SER A 532 -2.32 -16.32 29.40
CA SER A 532 -3.51 -17.06 28.91
C SER A 532 -3.27 -18.37 28.16
#